data_AF-A0A258K0A2-F1
#
_entry.id   AF-A0A258K0A2-F1
#
_cell.length_a   1.000
_cell.length_b   1.000
_cell.length_c   1.000
_cell.angle_alpha   90.00
_cell.angle_beta   90.00
_cell.angle_gamma   90.00
#
_symmetry.space_group_name_H-M   'P 1'
#
loop_
_entity.id
_entity.type
_entity.pdbx_description
1 polymer ?
#
loop_
_entity_poly.entity_id
_entity_poly.type
_entity_poly.pdbx_seq_one_letter_code
_entity_poly.pdbx_strand_id
1 'polypeptide(L)'
;TDPVRTATLAYDAVSLVASVVRTQGPNGLTDAALTNPSGFNGVDGVFRFRADGTNERGLAVMEIKGGAAQVVSPAPRSFSTF
;
A
#
# COMPACT_ATOMS: atom_id res chain seq x y z
N THR A 1 21.74 4.10 2.07
CA THR A 1 20.98 3.10 2.82
C THR A 1 19.56 3.14 2.29
N ASP A 2 19.01 2.00 1.88
CA ASP A 2 17.59 1.97 1.53
C ASP A 2 16.74 2.38 2.74
N PRO A 3 15.62 3.11 2.53
CA PRO A 3 14.74 3.48 3.62
C PRO A 3 14.32 2.23 4.40
N VAL A 4 14.43 2.29 5.72
CA VAL A 4 13.81 1.27 6.57
C VAL A 4 12.30 1.23 6.30
N ARG A 5 11.72 0.03 6.24
CA ARG A 5 10.31 -0.22 5.89
C ARG A 5 9.31 0.65 6.66
N THR A 6 9.65 1.11 7.86
CA THR A 6 8.81 2.06 8.62
C THR A 6 8.63 3.40 7.91
N ALA A 7 9.65 3.88 7.19
CA ALA A 7 9.59 5.12 6.43
C ALA A 7 8.62 5.01 5.24
N THR A 8 8.60 3.86 4.55
CA THR A 8 7.65 3.63 3.45
C THR A 8 6.22 3.54 3.95
N LEU A 9 5.99 2.91 5.11
CA LEU A 9 4.67 2.86 5.75
C LEU A 9 4.13 4.25 6.13
N ALA A 10 4.98 5.11 6.71
CA ALA A 10 4.57 6.47 7.06
C ALA A 10 4.24 7.31 5.81
N TYR A 11 5.04 7.16 4.76
CA TYR A 11 4.80 7.83 3.48
C TYR A 11 3.48 7.39 2.84
N ASP A 12 3.20 6.09 2.82
CA ASP A 12 1.95 5.53 2.32
C ASP A 12 0.74 6.07 3.09
N ALA A 13 0.82 6.15 4.42
CA ALA A 13 -0.27 6.64 5.27
C ALA A 13 -0.61 8.11 4.97
N VAL A 14 0.41 8.98 4.84
CA VAL A 14 0.19 10.39 4.49
C VAL A 14 -0.35 10.53 3.07
N SER A 15 0.21 9.77 2.12
CA SER A 15 -0.21 9.80 0.72
C SER A 15 -1.67 9.37 0.54
N LEU A 16 -2.08 8.33 1.28
CA LEU A 16 -3.48 7.91 1.38
C LEU A 16 -4.37 9.04 1.87
N VAL A 17 -4.06 9.62 3.04
CA VAL A 17 -4.89 10.66 3.66
C VAL A 17 -5.03 11.86 2.72
N ALA A 18 -3.92 12.28 2.10
CA ALA A 18 -3.92 13.36 1.12
C ALA A 18 -4.81 13.04 -0.09
N SER A 19 -4.78 11.80 -0.59
CA SER A 19 -5.59 11.36 -1.73
C SER A 19 -7.09 11.34 -1.40
N VAL A 20 -7.46 10.83 -0.23
CA VAL A 20 -8.87 10.83 0.23
C VAL A 20 -9.38 12.25 0.40
N VAL A 21 -8.63 13.12 1.10
CA VAL A 21 -9.05 14.52 1.29
C VAL A 21 -9.16 15.27 -0.04
N ARG A 22 -8.24 15.02 -0.98
CA ARG A 22 -8.30 15.63 -2.33
C ARG A 22 -9.52 15.20 -3.14
N THR A 23 -9.96 13.95 -3.00
CA THR A 23 -11.03 13.38 -3.83
C THR A 23 -12.41 13.49 -3.22
N GLN A 24 -12.50 13.41 -1.89
CA GLN A 24 -13.76 13.33 -1.13
C GLN A 24 -13.95 14.50 -0.16
N GLY A 25 -12.97 15.40 -0.06
CA GLY A 25 -13.00 16.56 0.83
C GLY A 25 -12.59 16.24 2.28
N PRO A 26 -12.62 17.25 3.17
CA PRO A 26 -12.15 17.12 4.56
C PRO A 26 -12.88 16.05 5.38
N ASN A 27 -14.14 15.77 5.04
CA ASN A 27 -14.96 14.75 5.72
C ASN A 27 -14.89 13.38 5.04
N GLY A 28 -14.01 13.21 4.05
CA GLY A 28 -13.86 11.96 3.29
C GLY A 28 -13.17 10.83 4.06
N LEU A 29 -12.52 11.13 5.18
CA LEU A 29 -11.88 10.14 6.06
C LEU A 29 -12.94 9.38 6.87
N THR A 30 -13.63 8.47 6.19
CA THR A 30 -14.64 7.58 6.76
C THR A 30 -14.14 6.14 6.73
N ASP A 31 -14.70 5.27 7.59
CA ASP A 31 -14.40 3.84 7.58
C ASP A 31 -14.60 3.23 6.19
N ALA A 32 -15.71 3.58 5.53
CA ALA A 32 -16.01 3.10 4.18
C ALA A 32 -14.95 3.53 3.14
N ALA A 33 -14.42 4.74 3.25
CA ALA A 33 -13.36 5.22 2.37
C ALA A 33 -12.04 4.49 2.64
N LEU A 34 -11.70 4.26 3.92
CA LEU A 34 -10.47 3.57 4.32
C LEU A 34 -10.51 2.07 3.97
N THR A 35 -11.67 1.42 4.06
CA THR A 35 -11.85 0.01 3.73
C THR A 35 -12.28 -0.22 2.27
N ASN A 36 -11.93 0.70 1.36
CA ASN A 36 -12.25 0.55 -0.05
C ASN A 36 -11.61 -0.75 -0.61
N PRO A 37 -12.41 -1.67 -1.18
CA PRO A 37 -11.91 -2.96 -1.66
C PRO A 37 -10.89 -2.84 -2.79
N SER A 38 -10.92 -1.75 -3.57
CA SER A 38 -9.93 -1.43 -4.61
C SER A 38 -8.56 -1.04 -4.04
N GLY A 39 -8.51 -0.65 -2.76
CA GLY A 39 -7.29 -0.26 -2.08
C GLY A 39 -6.66 1.04 -2.59
N PHE A 40 -5.37 1.17 -2.30
CA PHE A 40 -4.55 2.36 -2.55
C PHE A 40 -3.19 1.94 -3.10
N ASN A 41 -2.58 2.83 -3.87
CA ASN A 41 -1.23 2.64 -4.40
C ASN A 41 -0.22 3.18 -3.39
N GLY A 42 0.51 2.28 -2.72
CA GLY A 42 1.66 2.61 -1.89
C GLY A 42 2.97 2.51 -2.66
N VAL A 43 4.07 2.95 -2.04
CA VAL A 43 5.39 2.96 -2.66
C VAL A 43 5.94 1.55 -2.91
N ASP A 44 5.63 0.61 -2.00
CA ASP A 44 6.07 -0.79 -2.06
C ASP A 44 5.06 -1.71 -2.77
N GLY A 45 3.94 -1.16 -3.24
CA GLY A 45 2.83 -1.89 -3.87
C GLY A 45 1.46 -1.48 -3.35
N VAL A 46 0.42 -2.14 -3.84
CA VAL A 46 -0.96 -1.84 -3.43
C VAL A 46 -1.24 -2.31 -2.00
N PHE A 47 -2.07 -1.55 -1.28
CA PHE A 47 -2.55 -1.93 0.04
C PHE A 47 -4.01 -1.57 0.25
N ARG A 48 -4.71 -2.32 1.10
CA ARG A 48 -6.07 -1.99 1.54
C ARG A 48 -6.26 -2.32 3.02
N PHE A 49 -7.17 -1.62 3.66
CA PHE A 49 -7.68 -2.00 4.97
C PHE A 49 -8.93 -2.85 4.81
N ARG A 50 -9.11 -3.82 5.69
CA ARG A 50 -10.30 -4.65 5.78
C ARG A 50 -11.16 -4.19 6.94
N ALA A 51 -12.45 -4.54 6.89
CA ALA A 51 -13.42 -4.20 7.93
C ALA A 51 -13.08 -4.81 9.31
N ASP A 52 -12.24 -5.84 9.36
CA ASP A 52 -11.73 -6.46 10.59
C ASP A 52 -10.52 -5.73 11.19
N GLY A 53 -10.12 -4.59 10.63
CA GLY A 53 -8.96 -3.81 11.06
C GLY A 53 -7.61 -4.34 10.56
N THR A 54 -7.60 -5.46 9.82
CA THR A 54 -6.37 -5.95 9.19
C THR A 54 -6.03 -5.18 7.92
N ASN A 55 -4.79 -5.32 7.45
CA ASN A 55 -4.41 -4.85 6.12
C ASN A 55 -4.10 -6.02 5.18
N GLU A 56 -4.19 -5.73 3.90
CA GLU A 56 -3.70 -6.59 2.84
C GLU A 56 -2.73 -5.78 1.99
N ARG A 57 -1.63 -6.40 1.57
CA ARG A 57 -0.61 -5.76 0.75
C ARG A 57 -0.21 -6.66 -0.40
N GLY A 58 -0.26 -6.13 -1.61
CA GLY A 58 0.36 -6.73 -2.78
C GLY A 58 1.83 -6.32 -2.83
N LEU A 59 2.72 -7.21 -2.38
CA LEU A 59 4.17 -6.95 -2.31
C LEU A 59 4.91 -7.74 -3.40
N ALA A 60 6.12 -7.27 -3.72
CA ALA A 60 7.02 -8.00 -4.61
C ALA A 60 7.61 -9.25 -3.93
N VAL A 61 7.93 -10.26 -4.72
CA VAL A 61 8.75 -11.39 -4.30
C VAL A 61 10.20 -11.09 -4.66
N MET A 62 11.08 -11.20 -3.66
CA MET A 62 12.50 -10.91 -3.76
C MET A 62 13.32 -12.18 -3.51
N GLU A 63 14.40 -12.36 -4.26
CA GLU A 63 15.40 -13.40 -4.05
C GLU A 63 16.73 -12.76 -3.64
N ILE A 64 17.46 -13.38 -2.71
CA ILE A 64 18.81 -12.93 -2.35
C ILE A 64 19.83 -13.62 -3.26
N LYS A 65 20.56 -12.85 -4.07
CA LYS A 65 21.63 -13.32 -4.95
C LYS A 65 22.86 -12.45 -4.77
N GLY A 66 24.01 -13.08 -4.51
CA GLY A 66 25.29 -12.37 -4.34
C GLY A 66 25.30 -11.32 -3.22
N GLY A 67 24.49 -11.51 -2.18
CA GLY A 67 24.37 -10.55 -1.06
C GLY A 67 23.44 -9.37 -1.32
N ALA A 68 22.76 -9.31 -2.46
CA ALA A 68 21.78 -8.27 -2.79
C ALA A 68 20.38 -8.88 -3.00
N ALA A 69 19.34 -8.09 -2.71
CA ALA A 69 17.96 -8.45 -3.01
C ALA A 69 17.62 -8.11 -4.47
N GLN A 70 17.09 -9.09 -5.21
CA GLN A 70 16.65 -8.94 -6.59
C GLN A 70 15.17 -9.26 -6.72
N VAL A 71 14.42 -8.42 -7.44
CA VAL A 71 12.99 -8.68 -7.73
C VAL A 71 12.87 -9.87 -8.66
N VAL A 72 12.13 -10.90 -8.23
CA VAL A 72 11.78 -12.06 -9.07
C VAL A 72 10.32 -12.04 -9.52
N SER A 73 9.44 -11.39 -8.75
CA SER A 73 8.08 -11.08 -9.16
C SER A 73 7.70 -9.69 -8.66
N PRO A 74 7.29 -8.75 -9.53
CA PRO A 74 6.96 -7.39 -9.12
C PRO A 74 5.68 -7.35 -8.27
N ALA A 75 5.54 -6.30 -7.46
CA ALA A 75 4.30 -6.04 -6.74
C ALA A 75 3.13 -5.83 -7.73
N PRO A 76 1.94 -6.39 -7.47
CA PRO A 76 0.77 -6.12 -8.29
C PRO A 76 0.37 -4.65 -8.19
N ARG A 77 -0.25 -4.14 -9.27
CA ARG A 77 -0.71 -2.74 -9.36
C ARG A 77 -2.17 -2.53 -8.95
N SER A 78 -2.89 -3.60 -8.64
CA SER A 78 -4.29 -3.58 -8.20
C SER A 78 -4.65 -4.88 -7.47
N PHE A 79 -5.74 -4.85 -6.70
CA PHE A 79 -6.34 -6.03 -6.09
C PHE A 79 -7.28 -6.80 -7.03
N SER A 80 -7.03 -6.79 -8.35
CA SER A 80 -7.85 -7.59 -9.27
C SER A 80 -7.84 -9.05 -8.83
N THR A 81 -9.03 -9.64 -8.71
CA THR A 81 -9.23 -11.05 -8.36
C THR A 81 -8.38 -11.94 -9.26
N PHE A 82 -7.58 -12.82 -8.66
CA PHE A 82 -6.90 -13.91 -9.36
C PHE A 82 -7.92 -14.92 -9.91
#